data_AF-A0AAE0SZD8-F1
#
_entry.id   AF-A0AAE0SZD8-F1
#
_cell.length_a   1.000
_cell.length_b   1.000
_cell.length_c   1.000
_cell.angle_alpha   90.00
_cell.angle_beta   90.00
_cell.angle_gamma   90.00
#
_symmetry.space_group_name_H-M   'P 1'
#
loop_
_entity.id
_entity.type
_entity.pdbx_description
1 polymer ?
#
loop_
_entity_poly.entity_id
_entity_poly.type
_entity_poly.pdbx_seq_one_letter_code
_entity_poly.pdbx_strand_id
1 'polypeptide(L)'
;ASHFFLSLGAVHDGEGEAAACNPEDYFLMSPEGPYICQNNTFFKNIWTFSNCSVDSFKRILKLKDCVKYRGSVYNKDEYTNFMLNQAGDVFTPQEQCTLVFGPGSEYYGVPC
;
A
#
# COMPACT_ATOMS: atom_id res chain seq x y z
N ALA A 1 2.12 1.23 -3.23
CA ALA A 1 2.98 0.75 -2.13
C ALA A 1 3.75 -0.52 -2.53
N SER A 2 3.08 -1.59 -2.96
CA SER A 2 3.70 -2.89 -3.32
C SER A 2 4.98 -2.78 -4.20
N HIS A 3 4.95 -2.05 -5.33
CA HIS A 3 6.13 -1.90 -6.21
C HIS A 3 7.37 -1.29 -5.55
N PHE A 4 7.20 -0.40 -4.57
CA PHE A 4 8.34 0.17 -3.85
C PHE A 4 9.04 -0.91 -3.01
N PHE A 5 8.27 -1.81 -2.40
CA PHE A 5 8.80 -2.88 -1.57
C PHE A 5 9.43 -4.01 -2.38
N LEU A 6 8.98 -4.25 -3.62
CA LEU A 6 9.71 -5.08 -4.59
C LEU A 6 11.13 -4.52 -4.84
N SER A 7 11.26 -3.21 -4.96
CA SER A 7 12.58 -2.55 -5.10
C SER A 7 13.46 -2.69 -3.85
N LEU A 8 12.85 -2.98 -2.69
CA LEU A 8 13.52 -3.30 -1.43
C LEU A 8 13.66 -4.81 -1.19
N GLY A 9 13.48 -5.63 -2.24
CA GLY A 9 13.72 -7.07 -2.24
C GLY A 9 12.67 -7.92 -1.52
N ALA A 10 11.48 -7.39 -1.25
CA ALA A 10 10.33 -8.26 -1.04
C ALA A 10 9.89 -8.90 -2.37
N VAL A 11 9.15 -10.01 -2.26
CA VAL A 11 8.48 -10.69 -3.37
C VAL A 11 6.99 -10.80 -3.05
N HIS A 12 6.18 -11.18 -4.03
CA HIS A 12 4.76 -11.40 -3.77
C HIS A 12 4.56 -12.58 -2.80
N ASP A 13 3.57 -12.45 -1.92
CA ASP A 13 3.18 -13.57 -1.06
C ASP A 13 2.73 -14.75 -1.93
N GLY A 14 3.19 -15.96 -1.60
CA GLY A 14 2.95 -17.16 -2.40
C GLY A 14 4.01 -17.44 -3.49
N GLU A 15 4.96 -16.54 -3.71
CA GLU A 15 6.00 -16.71 -4.74
C GLU A 15 7.38 -16.98 -4.16
N GLY A 16 8.12 -17.92 -4.77
CA GLY A 16 9.54 -18.15 -4.49
C GLY A 16 9.87 -18.33 -3.01
N GLU A 17 10.68 -17.43 -2.46
CA GLU A 17 11.08 -17.44 -1.04
C GLU A 17 9.93 -17.08 -0.08
N ALA A 18 8.81 -16.55 -0.58
CA ALA A 18 7.59 -16.25 0.18
C ALA A 18 6.47 -17.27 -0.07
N ALA A 19 6.77 -18.46 -0.62
CA ALA A 19 5.79 -19.53 -0.84
C ALA A 19 5.08 -20.01 0.45
N ALA A 20 5.66 -19.73 1.62
CA ALA A 20 5.05 -20.03 2.92
C ALA A 20 3.95 -19.04 3.35
N CYS A 21 3.89 -17.85 2.74
CA CYS A 21 2.83 -16.88 3.00
C CYS A 21 1.69 -17.07 2.00
N ASN A 22 0.47 -17.26 2.50
CA ASN A 22 -0.69 -17.50 1.64
C ASN A 22 -1.09 -16.20 0.92
N PRO A 23 -1.16 -16.17 -0.43
CA PRO A 23 -1.60 -14.99 -1.17
C PRO A 23 -3.04 -14.58 -0.81
N GLU A 24 -3.89 -15.53 -0.40
CA GLU A 24 -5.29 -15.30 -0.01
C GLU A 24 -5.45 -14.68 1.39
N ASP A 25 -4.35 -14.43 2.11
CA ASP A 25 -4.41 -13.65 3.35
C ASP A 25 -4.48 -12.13 3.08
N TYR A 26 -4.35 -11.71 1.81
CA TYR A 26 -4.49 -10.33 1.31
C TYR A 26 -3.66 -9.30 2.09
N PHE A 27 -2.41 -9.64 2.39
CA PHE A 27 -1.42 -8.68 2.87
C PHE A 27 -0.98 -7.73 1.74
N LEU A 28 -0.27 -6.65 2.07
CA LEU A 28 0.08 -5.60 1.11
C LEU A 28 0.87 -6.09 -0.12
N MET A 29 1.61 -7.20 0.03
CA MET A 29 2.41 -7.81 -1.02
C MET A 29 1.73 -8.99 -1.73
N SER A 30 0.46 -9.30 -1.43
CA SER A 30 -0.31 -10.28 -2.18
C SER A 30 -0.30 -9.92 -3.69
N PRO A 31 -0.23 -10.92 -4.58
CA PRO A 31 -0.19 -10.70 -6.03
C PRO A 31 -1.52 -10.14 -6.56
N GLU A 32 -2.63 -10.48 -5.89
CA GLU A 32 -3.95 -9.94 -6.15
C GLU A 32 -4.43 -9.11 -4.95
N GLY A 33 -5.03 -7.94 -5.24
CA GLY A 33 -5.74 -7.16 -4.22
C GLY A 33 -7.06 -7.83 -3.84
N PRO A 34 -7.63 -7.56 -2.65
CA PRO A 34 -8.93 -8.12 -2.31
C PRO A 34 -10.00 -7.63 -3.28
N TYR A 35 -10.92 -8.51 -3.65
CA TYR A 35 -12.10 -8.16 -4.43
C TYR A 35 -13.02 -7.28 -3.58
N ILE A 36 -13.20 -6.03 -4.00
CA ILE A 36 -13.84 -4.95 -3.22
C ILE A 36 -15.36 -5.19 -3.00
N CYS A 37 -15.99 -6.14 -3.72
CA CYS A 37 -17.46 -6.19 -3.83
C CYS A 37 -18.15 -7.46 -3.27
N GLN A 38 -17.47 -8.35 -2.56
CA GLN A 38 -18.13 -9.52 -1.97
C GLN A 38 -17.73 -9.66 -0.51
N ASN A 39 -18.63 -9.35 0.43
CA ASN A 39 -18.48 -9.48 1.89
C ASN A 39 -17.23 -8.81 2.50
N ASN A 40 -17.46 -7.79 3.35
CA ASN A 40 -16.52 -6.93 4.11
C ASN A 40 -15.34 -7.60 4.87
N THR A 41 -15.09 -8.90 4.70
CA THR A 41 -14.03 -9.68 5.35
C THR A 41 -12.65 -9.58 4.71
N PHE A 42 -12.52 -9.07 3.47
CA PHE A 42 -11.26 -9.14 2.71
C PHE A 42 -10.27 -7.99 2.97
N PHE A 43 -10.66 -6.95 3.69
CA PHE A 43 -9.79 -5.79 3.97
C PHE A 43 -8.90 -5.94 5.20
N LYS A 44 -8.93 -7.09 5.88
CA LYS A 44 -8.33 -7.23 7.21
C LYS A 44 -6.83 -6.93 7.24
N ASN A 45 -6.10 -7.30 6.18
CA ASN A 45 -4.65 -7.27 6.16
C ASN A 45 -4.04 -6.36 5.07
N ILE A 46 -4.84 -5.68 4.26
CA ILE A 46 -4.33 -4.95 3.08
C ILE A 46 -3.36 -3.83 3.38
N TRP A 47 -3.39 -3.30 4.60
CA TRP A 47 -2.49 -2.25 5.06
C TRP A 47 -1.30 -2.78 5.86
N THR A 48 -1.16 -4.10 5.96
CA THR A 48 -0.13 -4.78 6.76
C THR A 48 0.74 -5.69 5.90
N PHE A 49 1.97 -5.93 6.34
CA PHE A 49 2.88 -6.87 5.69
C PHE A 49 2.74 -8.27 6.28
N SER A 50 2.89 -9.28 5.43
CA SER A 50 3.11 -10.66 5.85
C SER A 50 4.47 -10.80 6.57
N ASN A 51 4.64 -11.89 7.32
CA ASN A 51 5.94 -12.20 7.92
C ASN A 51 7.03 -12.44 6.85
N CYS A 52 6.68 -12.98 5.67
CA CYS A 52 7.64 -13.18 4.57
C CYS A 52 8.17 -11.85 4.03
N SER A 53 7.31 -10.86 3.88
CA SER A 53 7.70 -9.50 3.50
C SER A 53 8.62 -8.88 4.55
N VAL A 54 8.25 -8.98 5.83
CA VAL A 54 9.03 -8.44 6.96
C VAL A 54 10.43 -9.07 7.01
N ASP A 55 10.55 -10.38 6.84
CA ASP A 55 11.84 -11.06 6.91
C ASP A 55 12.72 -10.74 5.69
N SER A 56 12.12 -10.56 4.51
CA SER A 56 12.82 -10.04 3.33
C SER A 56 13.37 -8.64 3.57
N PHE A 57 12.58 -7.72 4.15
CA PHE A 57 13.07 -6.39 4.50
C PHE A 57 14.22 -6.46 5.51
N LYS A 58 14.11 -7.25 6.58
CA LYS A 58 15.18 -7.40 7.58
C LYS A 58 16.49 -7.87 6.94
N ARG A 59 16.42 -8.79 5.98
CA ARG A 59 17.60 -9.29 5.25
C ARG A 59 18.20 -8.20 4.38
N ILE A 60 17.40 -7.48 3.59
CA ILE A 60 17.90 -6.44 2.70
C ILE A 60 18.45 -5.24 3.47
N LEU A 61 17.80 -4.82 4.55
CA LEU A 61 18.26 -3.70 5.39
C LEU A 61 19.59 -3.98 6.09
N LYS A 62 19.95 -5.26 6.32
CA LYS A 62 21.30 -5.64 6.78
C LYS A 62 22.37 -5.47 5.70
N LEU A 63 21.99 -5.55 4.43
CA LEU A 63 22.90 -5.56 3.28
C LEU A 63 23.02 -4.20 2.59
N LYS A 64 22.09 -3.27 2.81
CA LYS A 64 22.02 -1.99 2.10
C LYS A 64 22.26 -0.81 3.03
N ASP A 65 23.31 -0.04 2.76
CA ASP A 65 23.63 1.17 3.52
C ASP A 65 22.94 2.44 3.01
N CYS A 66 22.41 2.42 1.78
CA CYS A 66 21.84 3.60 1.12
C CYS A 66 20.56 4.15 1.78
N VAL A 67 19.88 3.34 2.58
CA VAL A 67 18.64 3.71 3.30
C VAL A 67 18.90 4.10 4.75
N LYS A 68 20.16 4.10 5.21
CA LYS A 68 20.53 4.45 6.59
C LYS A 68 20.64 5.95 6.81
N TYR A 69 20.84 6.71 5.74
CA TYR A 69 21.00 8.16 5.81
C TYR A 69 19.64 8.85 5.72
N ARG A 70 19.43 9.83 6.60
CA ARG A 70 18.22 10.66 6.58
C ARG A 70 18.25 11.58 5.37
N GLY A 71 17.23 11.48 4.52
CA GLY A 71 17.03 12.44 3.43
C GLY A 71 16.70 13.85 3.94
N SER A 72 17.12 14.87 3.21
CA SER A 72 16.68 16.25 3.42
C SER A 72 15.34 16.49 2.74
N VAL A 73 14.38 17.10 3.45
CA VAL A 73 13.12 17.52 2.85
C VAL A 73 13.31 18.89 2.20
N TYR A 74 13.07 18.98 0.89
CA TYR A 74 13.25 20.21 0.12
C TYR A 74 12.24 21.30 0.49
N ASN A 75 10.97 20.93 0.72
CA ASN A 75 9.90 21.82 1.16
C ASN A 75 9.23 21.25 2.42
N LYS A 76 9.71 21.68 3.59
CA LYS A 76 9.27 21.12 4.87
C LYS A 76 7.81 21.43 5.17
N ASP A 77 7.34 22.62 4.83
CA ASP A 77 5.98 23.06 5.17
C ASP A 77 4.94 22.32 4.33
N GLU A 78 5.20 22.17 3.03
CA GLU A 78 4.37 21.35 2.13
C GLU A 78 4.34 19.89 2.59
N TYR A 79 5.51 19.30 2.89
CA TYR A 79 5.59 17.93 3.40
C TYR A 79 4.79 17.76 4.70
N THR A 80 4.93 18.68 5.65
CA THR A 80 4.18 18.62 6.91
C THR A 80 2.67 18.73 6.67
N ASN A 81 2.22 19.62 5.78
CA ASN A 81 0.81 19.74 5.43
C ASN A 81 0.26 18.45 4.78
N PHE A 82 1.01 17.79 3.90
CA PHE A 82 0.60 16.52 3.31
C PHE A 82 0.58 15.37 4.32
N MET A 83 1.51 15.34 5.28
CA MET A 83 1.59 14.27 6.28
C MET A 83 0.52 14.37 7.38
N LEU A 84 -0.10 15.54 7.57
CA LEU A 84 -1.08 15.78 8.64
C LEU A 84 -2.53 15.51 8.23
N ASN A 85 -2.85 15.49 6.94
CA ASN A 85 -4.21 15.29 6.45
C ASN A 85 -4.40 13.86 5.92
N GLN A 86 -5.52 13.22 6.26
CA GLN A 86 -5.85 11.94 5.62
C GLN A 86 -6.32 12.19 4.18
N ALA A 87 -6.13 11.23 3.29
CA ALA A 87 -6.55 11.38 1.89
C ALA A 87 -8.05 11.70 1.76
N GLY A 88 -8.89 11.15 2.66
CA GLY A 88 -10.33 11.47 2.71
C GLY A 88 -10.66 12.88 3.19
N ASP A 89 -9.74 13.55 3.91
CA ASP A 89 -9.90 14.96 4.30
C ASP A 89 -9.54 15.91 3.15
N VAL A 90 -8.71 15.44 2.22
CA VAL A 90 -8.20 16.21 1.07
C VAL A 90 -9.06 16.01 -0.18
N PHE A 91 -9.55 14.80 -0.42
CA PHE A 91 -10.34 14.44 -1.60
C PHE A 91 -11.73 13.97 -1.21
N THR A 92 -12.75 14.70 -1.66
CA THR A 92 -14.15 14.32 -1.53
C THR A 92 -14.43 12.99 -2.27
N PRO A 93 -15.51 12.26 -1.91
CA PRO A 93 -15.86 11.02 -2.62
C PRO A 93 -16.04 11.21 -4.14
N GLN A 94 -16.58 12.36 -4.56
CA GLN A 94 -16.73 12.72 -5.96
C GLN A 94 -15.37 12.87 -6.66
N GLU A 95 -14.41 13.55 -6.03
CA GLU A 95 -13.06 13.70 -6.58
C GLU A 95 -12.34 12.35 -6.67
N GLN A 96 -12.51 11.47 -5.70
CA GLN A 96 -11.97 10.11 -5.75
C GLN A 96 -12.58 9.32 -6.92
N CYS A 97 -13.90 9.42 -7.16
CA CYS A 97 -14.54 8.83 -8.34
C CYS A 97 -13.98 9.40 -9.65
N THR A 98 -13.74 10.71 -9.73
CA THR A 98 -13.17 11.35 -10.92
C THR A 98 -11.72 10.93 -11.16
N LEU A 99 -10.92 10.75 -10.11
CA LEU A 99 -9.53 10.27 -10.21
C LEU A 99 -9.45 8.84 -10.76
N VAL A 100 -10.40 7.97 -10.39
CA VAL A 100 -10.39 6.55 -10.80
C VAL A 100 -11.05 6.35 -12.16
N PHE A 101 -12.20 6.97 -12.40
CA PHE A 101 -13.05 6.70 -13.56
C PHE A 101 -13.02 7.80 -14.63
N GLY A 102 -12.37 8.92 -14.35
CA GLY A 102 -12.22 10.05 -15.26
C GLY A 102 -13.31 11.13 -15.12
N PRO A 103 -13.21 12.21 -15.91
CA PRO A 103 -14.15 13.33 -15.88
C PRO A 103 -15.58 12.90 -16.24
N GLY A 104 -16.57 13.39 -15.50
CA GLY A 104 -17.99 13.07 -15.71
C GLY A 104 -18.48 11.82 -14.97
N SER A 105 -17.61 11.17 -14.17
CA SER A 105 -18.06 10.17 -13.21
C SER A 105 -18.83 10.83 -12.05
N GLU A 106 -19.70 10.07 -11.38
CA GLU A 106 -20.50 10.55 -10.26
C GLU A 106 -20.40 9.60 -9.06
N TYR A 107 -20.32 10.16 -7.85
CA TYR A 107 -20.39 9.40 -6.61
C TYR A 107 -21.85 9.11 -6.24
N TYR A 108 -22.23 7.83 -6.24
CA TYR A 108 -23.61 7.39 -5.95
C TYR A 108 -23.88 6.97 -4.51
N GLY A 109 -22.98 7.28 -3.56
CA GLY A 109 -23.30 7.17 -2.13
C GLY A 109 -23.69 5.78 -1.64
N VAL A 110 -23.27 4.70 -2.32
CA VAL A 110 -23.64 3.35 -1.89
C VAL A 110 -22.91 3.03 -0.59
N PRO A 111 -23.61 2.75 0.52
CA PRO A 111 -22.96 2.21 1.71
C PRO A 111 -22.47 0.81 1.37
N CYS A 112 -21.19 0.55 1.62
CA CYS A 112 -20.64 -0.80 1.73
C CYS A 112 -21.10 -1.49 3.03
#